data_AF-E4SKI4-F1
#
_entry.id   AF-E4SKI4-F1
#
_cell.length_a   1.000
_cell.length_b   1.000
_cell.length_c   1.000
_cell.angle_alpha   90.00
_cell.angle_beta   90.00
_cell.angle_gamma   90.00
#
_symmetry.space_group_name_H-M   'P 1'
#
loop_
_entity.id
_entity.type
_entity.pdbx_description
1 polymer ?
#
loop_
_entity_poly.entity_id
_entity_poly.type
_entity_poly.pdbx_seq_one_letter_code
_entity_poly.pdbx_strand_id
1 'polypeptide(L)'
;MTADHKIHDDYRIEYLRSHIEEMKKAVTEDGVDLIGYLPWGCIDLVSVSTGEMNKRYGFIYVDEDNHGGGSMKRYKKDSFDWYKEVIASNGTKL
;
A
#
# COMPACT_ATOMS: atom_id res chain seq x y z
N MET A 1 -6.05 -8.00 12.16
CA MET A 1 -7.26 -8.23 11.35
C MET A 1 -8.45 -8.30 12.30
N THR A 2 -9.52 -7.59 12.02
CA THR A 2 -10.77 -7.66 12.80
C THR A 2 -11.50 -8.98 12.55
N ALA A 3 -12.55 -9.25 13.34
CA ALA A 3 -13.36 -10.47 13.19
C ALA A 3 -14.06 -10.58 11.82
N ASP A 4 -14.30 -9.45 11.14
CA ASP A 4 -14.87 -9.37 9.79
C ASP A 4 -13.82 -9.27 8.67
N HIS A 5 -12.58 -9.72 8.93
CA HIS A 5 -11.48 -9.75 7.97
C HIS A 5 -11.03 -8.39 7.43
N LYS A 6 -11.20 -7.31 8.20
CA LYS A 6 -10.71 -5.98 7.83
C LYS A 6 -9.34 -5.69 8.44
N ILE A 7 -8.61 -4.83 7.74
CA ILE A 7 -7.30 -4.36 8.14
C ILE A 7 -7.30 -2.84 8.00
N HIS A 8 -7.44 -2.16 9.14
CA HIS A 8 -7.33 -0.71 9.26
C HIS A 8 -5.85 -0.33 9.28
N ASP A 9 -5.36 0.24 8.17
CA ASP A 9 -3.96 0.55 7.96
C ASP A 9 -3.71 2.02 7.63
N ASP A 10 -4.34 2.90 8.40
CA ASP A 10 -4.24 4.37 8.26
C ASP A 10 -2.79 4.86 8.26
N TYR A 11 -1.89 4.21 9.00
CA TYR A 11 -0.46 4.52 8.99
C TYR A 11 0.18 4.37 7.61
N ARG A 12 -0.27 3.39 6.81
CA ARG A 12 0.23 3.13 5.45
C ARG A 12 -0.35 4.17 4.49
N ILE A 13 -1.63 4.48 4.65
CA ILE A 13 -2.29 5.55 3.89
C ILE A 13 -1.55 6.87 4.09
N GLU A 14 -1.29 7.25 5.35
CA GLU A 14 -0.61 8.50 5.66
C GLU A 14 0.83 8.55 5.13
N TYR A 15 1.56 7.43 5.27
CA TYR A 15 2.90 7.31 4.69
C TYR A 15 2.88 7.52 3.18
N LEU A 16 1.98 6.87 2.44
CA LEU A 16 1.93 7.00 0.99
C LEU A 16 1.38 8.36 0.54
N ARG A 17 0.37 8.90 1.25
CA ARG A 17 -0.20 10.24 1.02
C ARG A 17 0.89 11.30 1.03
N SER A 18 1.67 11.36 2.12
CA SER A 18 2.75 12.35 2.25
C SER A 18 3.77 12.26 1.11
N HIS A 19 4.12 11.06 0.64
CA HIS A 19 5.02 10.92 -0.51
C HIS A 19 4.38 11.34 -1.83
N ILE A 20 3.09 11.07 -2.03
CA ILE A 20 2.37 11.47 -3.25
C ILE A 20 2.20 13.00 -3.30
N GLU A 21 1.99 13.66 -2.16
CA GLU A 21 1.92 15.12 -2.08
C GLU A 21 3.23 15.79 -2.49
N GLU A 22 4.36 15.33 -1.95
CA GLU A 22 5.67 15.88 -2.34
C GLU A 22 6.04 15.53 -3.79
N MET A 23 5.71 14.32 -4.24
CA MET A 23 5.87 13.93 -5.65
C MET A 23 5.07 14.85 -6.58
N LYS A 24 3.85 15.22 -6.20
CA LYS A 24 3.02 16.14 -6.97
C LYS A 24 3.66 17.52 -7.08
N LYS A 25 4.22 18.06 -5.98
CA LYS A 25 4.96 19.33 -6.00
C LYS A 25 6.17 19.27 -6.94
N ALA A 26 6.95 18.20 -6.89
CA ALA A 26 8.10 18.02 -7.79
C ALA A 26 7.69 18.07 -9.28
N VAL A 27 6.52 17.51 -9.63
CA VAL A 27 6.00 17.57 -11.00
C VAL A 27 5.44 18.96 -11.34
N THR A 28 4.64 19.57 -10.46
CA THR A 28 3.87 20.79 -10.79
C THR A 28 4.61 22.09 -10.55
N GLU A 29 5.51 22.13 -9.57
CA GLU A 29 6.24 23.33 -9.15
C GLU A 29 7.68 23.31 -9.69
N ASP A 30 8.35 22.15 -9.65
CA ASP A 30 9.75 22.01 -10.08
C ASP A 30 9.91 21.54 -11.53
N GLY A 31 8.83 21.10 -12.18
CA GLY A 31 8.81 20.71 -13.59
C GLY A 31 9.49 19.37 -13.90
N VAL A 32 9.57 18.46 -12.92
CA VAL A 32 10.15 17.11 -13.11
C VAL A 32 9.27 16.27 -14.04
N ASP A 33 9.88 15.68 -15.08
CA ASP A 33 9.22 14.72 -15.96
C ASP A 33 9.17 13.33 -15.32
N LEU A 34 8.06 13.03 -14.65
CA LEU A 34 7.83 11.79 -13.92
C LEU A 34 6.85 10.88 -14.67
N ILE A 35 7.31 9.70 -15.09
CA ILE A 35 6.52 8.72 -15.85
C ILE A 35 5.41 8.09 -15.01
N GLY A 36 5.65 7.83 -13.71
CA GLY A 36 4.67 7.21 -12.83
C GLY A 36 5.19 6.85 -11.44
N TYR A 37 4.31 6.28 -10.62
CA TYR A 37 4.57 5.90 -9.23
C TYR A 37 4.01 4.51 -8.92
N LEU A 38 4.86 3.59 -8.47
CA LEU A 38 4.51 2.20 -8.20
C LEU A 38 4.89 1.82 -6.76
N PRO A 39 3.92 1.79 -5.82
CA PRO A 39 4.17 1.39 -4.44
C PRO A 39 4.75 -0.03 -4.36
N TRP A 40 5.79 -0.19 -3.56
CA TRP A 40 6.43 -1.49 -3.34
C TRP A 40 5.49 -2.47 -2.62
N GLY A 41 5.51 -3.73 -3.06
CA GLY A 41 4.81 -4.81 -2.39
C GLY A 41 3.30 -4.58 -2.31
N CYS A 42 2.65 -4.21 -3.42
CA CYS A 42 1.22 -3.91 -3.49
C CYS A 42 0.30 -5.05 -2.99
N ILE A 43 0.81 -6.29 -2.97
CA ILE A 43 0.30 -7.44 -2.23
C ILE A 43 1.32 -7.85 -1.17
N ASP A 44 0.87 -8.24 0.02
CA ASP A 44 1.77 -8.76 1.05
C ASP A 44 2.63 -9.91 0.51
N LEU A 45 3.93 -9.82 0.79
CA LEU A 45 4.97 -10.72 0.31
C LEU A 45 6.06 -10.86 1.37
N VAL A 46 6.91 -11.87 1.23
CA VAL A 46 8.06 -12.11 2.11
C VAL A 46 9.05 -10.96 1.98
N SER A 47 9.36 -10.28 3.09
CA SER A 47 10.28 -9.15 3.09
C SER A 47 11.68 -9.57 2.62
N VAL A 48 12.34 -8.72 1.82
CA VAL A 48 13.70 -9.01 1.31
C VAL A 48 14.73 -9.03 2.44
N SER A 49 14.63 -8.09 3.38
CA SER A 49 15.66 -7.89 4.41
C SER A 49 15.65 -8.91 5.52
N THR A 50 14.46 -9.39 5.92
CA THR A 50 14.28 -10.25 7.10
C THR A 50 13.63 -11.59 6.77
N GLY A 51 13.13 -11.79 5.55
CA GLY A 51 12.44 -13.03 5.18
C GLY A 51 11.09 -13.17 5.90
N GLU A 52 10.46 -12.06 6.29
CA GLU A 52 9.27 -12.07 7.15
C GLU A 52 7.99 -11.71 6.37
N MET A 53 6.92 -12.43 6.64
CA MET A 53 5.54 -12.07 6.28
C MET A 53 4.94 -11.02 7.23
N ASN A 54 5.45 -10.93 8.46
CA ASN A 54 4.95 -9.97 9.45
C ASN A 54 5.28 -8.51 9.08
N LYS A 55 6.32 -8.28 8.27
CA LYS A 55 6.64 -6.97 7.71
C LYS A 55 5.83 -6.72 6.44
N ARG A 56 4.60 -6.25 6.63
CA ARG A 56 3.57 -6.13 5.59
C ARG A 56 3.61 -4.79 4.86
N TYR A 57 3.44 -4.82 3.54
CA TYR A 57 3.51 -3.63 2.68
C TYR A 57 2.24 -3.38 1.86
N GLY A 58 1.47 -4.42 1.55
CA GLY A 58 0.49 -4.34 0.48
C GLY A 58 -0.80 -3.65 0.84
N PHE A 59 -1.53 -3.29 -0.21
CA PHE A 59 -2.96 -2.97 -0.17
C PHE A 59 -3.82 -4.23 -0.01
N ILE A 60 -3.25 -5.37 -0.39
CA ILE A 60 -3.86 -6.69 -0.30
C ILE A 60 -3.14 -7.47 0.80
N TYR A 61 -3.87 -7.81 1.85
CA TYR A 61 -3.42 -8.71 2.90
C TYR A 61 -3.42 -10.15 2.40
N VAL A 62 -2.36 -10.91 2.71
CA VAL A 62 -2.26 -12.35 2.48
C VAL A 62 -2.21 -13.06 3.82
N ASP A 63 -3.14 -14.01 4.00
CA ASP A 63 -3.23 -14.85 5.20
C ASP A 63 -2.15 -15.94 5.18
N GLU A 64 -0.94 -15.52 5.55
CA GLU A 64 0.26 -16.34 5.72
C GLU A 64 1.14 -15.72 6.81
N ASP A 65 1.71 -16.55 7.68
CA ASP A 65 2.63 -16.18 8.76
C ASP A 65 4.09 -16.53 8.42
N ASN A 66 5.02 -16.17 9.32
CA ASN A 66 6.46 -16.41 9.12
C ASN A 66 6.86 -17.90 9.10
N HIS A 67 5.96 -18.81 9.50
CA HIS A 67 6.19 -20.25 9.54
C HIS A 67 5.51 -20.98 8.37
N GLY A 68 4.92 -20.23 7.42
CA GLY A 68 4.16 -20.79 6.30
C GLY A 68 2.77 -21.29 6.70
N GLY A 69 2.29 -20.93 7.90
CA GLY A 69 0.92 -21.19 8.35
C GLY A 69 -0.04 -20.13 7.81
N GLY A 70 -1.23 -20.56 7.36
CA GLY A 70 -2.27 -19.65 6.86
C GLY A 70 -3.06 -20.26 5.71
N SER A 71 -4.20 -19.64 5.36
CA SER A 71 -5.06 -20.12 4.28
C SER A 71 -4.68 -19.61 2.89
N MET A 72 -3.67 -18.73 2.79
CA MET A 72 -3.32 -17.98 1.59
C MET A 72 -4.46 -17.13 1.02
N LYS A 73 -5.55 -16.90 1.77
CA LYS A 73 -6.64 -16.03 1.31
C LYS A 73 -6.17 -14.58 1.23
N ARG A 74 -6.77 -13.84 0.28
CA ARG A 74 -6.47 -12.44 0.02
C ARG A 74 -7.62 -11.58 0.53
N TYR A 75 -7.29 -10.53 1.26
CA TYR A 75 -8.26 -9.60 1.82
C TYR A 75 -7.83 -8.17 1.51
N LYS A 76 -8.82 -7.31 1.25
CA LYS A 76 -8.55 -5.88 1.05
C LYS A 76 -8.23 -5.24 2.40
N LYS A 77 -7.17 -4.45 2.44
CA LYS A 77 -6.96 -3.47 3.52
C LYS A 77 -7.69 -2.18 3.16
N ASP A 78 -7.86 -1.28 4.13
CA ASP A 78 -8.50 0.01 3.87
C ASP A 78 -7.74 0.82 2.81
N SER A 79 -6.42 0.72 2.82
CA SER A 79 -5.54 1.30 1.80
C SER A 79 -5.82 0.83 0.36
N PHE A 80 -6.54 -0.29 0.16
CA PHE A 80 -6.94 -0.76 -1.17
C PHE A 80 -7.92 0.18 -1.85
N ASP A 81 -9.04 0.47 -1.20
CA ASP A 81 -10.07 1.33 -1.78
C ASP A 81 -9.64 2.79 -1.78
N TRP A 82 -8.79 3.19 -0.81
CA TRP A 82 -8.08 4.47 -0.85
C TRP A 82 -7.22 4.60 -2.11
N TYR A 83 -6.28 3.69 -2.37
CA TYR A 83 -5.37 3.79 -3.51
C TYR A 83 -6.12 3.68 -4.85
N LYS A 84 -7.24 2.95 -4.89
CA LYS A 84 -8.17 2.94 -6.03
C LYS A 84 -8.73 4.34 -6.31
N GLU A 85 -9.13 5.11 -5.30
CA GLU A 85 -9.60 6.48 -5.47
C GLU A 85 -8.47 7.45 -5.87
N VAL A 86 -7.26 7.27 -5.32
CA VAL A 86 -6.07 8.01 -5.74
C VAL A 86 -5.84 7.86 -7.25
N ILE A 87 -5.83 6.63 -7.76
CA ILE A 87 -5.66 6.35 -9.20
C ILE A 87 -6.82 6.96 -10.00
N ALA A 88 -8.07 6.71 -9.61
CA ALA A 88 -9.25 7.17 -10.34
C ALA A 88 -9.35 8.71 -10.41
N SER A 89 -8.83 9.40 -9.40
CA SER A 89 -8.81 10.86 -9.30
C SER A 89 -7.51 11.48 -9.86
N ASN A 90 -6.59 10.66 -10.38
CA ASN A 90 -5.25 11.07 -10.80
C ASN A 90 -4.51 11.90 -9.73
N GLY A 91 -4.56 11.46 -8.46
CA GLY A 91 -3.89 12.11 -7.34
C GLY A 91 -4.50 13.44 -6.90
N THR A 92 -5.78 13.70 -7.22
CA THR A 92 -6.51 14.87 -6.69
C THR A 92 -7.26 14.59 -5.39
N LYS A 93 -7.53 13.32 -5.09
CA LYS A 93 -8.08 12.86 -3.81
C LYS A 93 -7.10 11.90 -3.14
N LEU A 94 -6.62 12.27 -1.95
CA LEU A 94 -5.65 11.52 -1.12
C LEU A 94 -6.20 11.34 0.29
#